data_AF-A0A953B4W6-F1
#
_entry.id   AF-A0A953B4W6-F1
#
_cell.length_a   1.000
_cell.length_b   1.000
_cell.length_c   1.000
_cell.angle_alpha   90.00
_cell.angle_beta   90.00
_cell.angle_gamma   90.00
#
_symmetry.space_group_name_H-M   'P 1'
#
loop_
_entity.id
_entity.type
_entity.pdbx_description
1 polymer ?
#
loop_
_entity_poly.entity_id
_entity_poly.type
_entity_poly.pdbx_seq_one_letter_code
_entity_poly.pdbx_strand_id
1 'polypeptide(L)'
;AARGGVAAGAAGCAAAGAPEALARRLALLRPVAADLDIVGIAVTLHRPVESVARLDYRVGDRFGFDWLRKAAAQLPMTTHWDRLASAAVLDELDEQQTELTRQLLAAAGAGTADDGTIDAWIAARGPAMQRVGTLIEDLRQTGAVDLARMTVGGRRLRGLIAGGR
;
A
#
# COMPACT_ATOMS: atom_id res chain seq x y z
N ALA A 1 -9.74 -5.14 -7.12
CA ALA A 1 -8.72 -5.79 -6.25
C ALA A 1 -9.27 -6.18 -4.87
N ALA A 2 -9.94 -5.27 -4.14
CA ALA A 2 -10.41 -5.51 -2.75
C ALA A 2 -11.33 -6.73 -2.55
N ARG A 3 -12.36 -6.93 -3.38
CA ARG A 3 -13.29 -8.08 -3.24
C ARG A 3 -12.61 -9.45 -3.41
N GLY A 4 -11.59 -9.53 -4.26
CA GLY A 4 -10.80 -10.75 -4.46
C GLY A 4 -9.89 -11.07 -3.28
N GLY A 5 -9.31 -10.05 -2.64
CA GLY A 5 -8.49 -10.19 -1.42
C GLY A 5 -9.31 -10.66 -0.21
N VAL A 6 -10.53 -10.14 -0.04
CA VAL A 6 -11.45 -10.57 1.04
C VAL A 6 -11.85 -12.03 0.88
N ALA A 7 -12.16 -12.48 -0.34
CA ALA A 7 -12.51 -13.87 -0.59
C ALA A 7 -11.34 -14.82 -0.32
N ALA A 8 -10.12 -14.47 -0.76
CA ALA A 8 -8.91 -15.24 -0.50
C ALA A 8 -8.56 -15.31 1.00
N GLY A 9 -8.69 -14.19 1.72
CA GLY A 9 -8.49 -14.13 3.17
C GLY A 9 -9.49 -15.00 3.94
N ALA A 10 -10.76 -14.97 3.53
CA ALA A 10 -11.81 -15.78 4.16
C ALA A 10 -11.56 -17.28 3.94
N ALA A 11 -11.12 -17.68 2.74
CA ALA A 11 -10.74 -19.06 2.45
C ALA A 11 -9.55 -19.52 3.32
N GLY A 12 -8.54 -18.67 3.53
CA GLY A 12 -7.40 -18.98 4.40
C GLY A 12 -7.80 -19.18 5.86
N CYS A 13 -8.65 -18.32 6.42
CA CYS A 13 -9.14 -18.48 7.78
C CYS A 13 -10.03 -19.73 7.95
N ALA A 14 -10.87 -20.05 6.96
CA ALA A 14 -11.68 -21.26 6.96
C ALA A 14 -10.81 -22.53 6.90
N ALA A 15 -9.75 -22.53 6.09
CA ALA A 15 -8.79 -23.62 6.01
C ALA A 15 -8.04 -23.84 7.34
N ALA A 16 -7.88 -22.80 8.16
CA ALA A 16 -7.33 -22.87 9.51
C ALA A 16 -8.36 -23.31 10.59
N GLY A 17 -9.58 -23.68 10.19
CA GLY A 17 -10.63 -24.18 11.08
C GLY A 17 -11.56 -23.12 11.67
N ALA A 18 -11.47 -21.86 11.24
CA ALA A 18 -12.40 -20.83 11.69
C ALA A 18 -13.80 -21.05 11.09
N PRO A 19 -14.89 -20.87 11.86
CA PRO A 19 -16.25 -20.87 11.32
C PRO A 19 -16.38 -19.87 10.17
N GLU A 20 -17.10 -20.23 9.10
CA GLU A 20 -17.16 -19.45 7.86
C GLU A 20 -17.60 -17.99 8.07
N ALA A 21 -18.55 -17.77 8.99
CA ALA A 21 -19.00 -16.43 9.37
C ALA A 21 -17.89 -15.60 10.04
N LEU A 22 -17.05 -16.24 10.87
CA LEU A 22 -15.90 -15.59 11.50
C LEU A 22 -14.77 -15.36 10.49
N ALA A 23 -14.48 -16.33 9.63
CA ALA A 23 -13.49 -16.24 8.58
C ALA A 23 -13.78 -15.05 7.62
N ARG A 24 -15.05 -14.87 7.22
CA ARG A 24 -15.48 -13.70 6.44
C ARG A 24 -15.26 -12.38 7.18
N ARG A 25 -15.60 -12.32 8.47
CA ARG A 25 -15.43 -11.09 9.29
C ARG A 25 -13.96 -10.74 9.47
N LEU A 26 -13.10 -11.72 9.74
CA LEU A 26 -11.66 -11.53 9.87
C LEU A 26 -11.03 -11.05 8.57
N ALA A 27 -11.46 -11.60 7.42
CA ALA A 27 -10.98 -11.17 6.12
C ALA A 27 -11.36 -9.72 5.75
N LEU A 28 -12.38 -9.16 6.40
CA LEU A 28 -12.79 -7.77 6.23
C LEU A 28 -12.00 -6.79 7.11
N LEU A 29 -11.38 -7.23 8.20
CA LEU A 29 -10.75 -6.33 9.17
C LEU A 29 -9.63 -5.49 8.56
N ARG A 30 -8.77 -6.09 7.74
CA ARG A 30 -7.63 -5.39 7.16
C ARG A 30 -8.01 -4.40 6.06
N PRO A 31 -8.86 -4.75 5.07
CA PRO A 31 -9.40 -3.77 4.14
C PRO A 31 -10.13 -2.62 4.84
N VAL A 32 -10.95 -2.92 5.86
CA VAL A 32 -11.65 -1.90 6.63
C VAL A 32 -10.68 -0.98 7.38
N ALA A 33 -9.60 -1.52 7.94
CA ALA A 33 -8.56 -0.71 8.58
C ALA A 33 -7.89 0.26 7.60
N ALA A 34 -7.52 -0.20 6.40
CA ALA A 34 -6.97 0.68 5.36
C ALA A 34 -7.99 1.73 4.88
N ASP A 35 -9.29 1.37 4.83
CA ASP A 35 -10.35 2.31 4.47
C ASP A 35 -10.60 3.38 5.57
N LEU A 36 -10.23 3.11 6.84
CA LEU A 36 -10.29 4.12 7.91
C LEU A 36 -9.30 5.26 7.68
N ASP A 37 -8.12 4.99 7.12
CA ASP A 37 -7.14 6.02 6.79
C ASP A 37 -7.63 6.92 5.65
N ILE A 38 -8.28 6.34 4.64
CA ILE A 38 -8.95 7.07 3.55
C ILE A 38 -10.02 8.01 4.12
N VAL A 39 -10.86 7.52 5.02
CA VAL A 39 -11.89 8.34 5.69
C VAL A 39 -11.23 9.43 6.55
N GLY A 40 -10.16 9.11 7.28
CA GLY A 40 -9.40 10.07 8.09
C GLY A 40 -8.81 11.21 7.26
N ILE A 41 -8.22 10.90 6.11
CA ILE A 41 -7.73 11.89 5.14
C ILE A 41 -8.89 12.74 4.62
N ALA A 42 -10.00 12.10 4.20
CA ALA A 42 -11.15 12.79 3.65
C ALA A 42 -11.75 13.80 4.64
N VAL A 43 -11.88 13.42 5.91
CA VAL A 43 -12.35 14.31 6.98
C VAL A 43 -11.37 15.46 7.20
N THR A 44 -10.08 15.17 7.32
CA THR A 44 -9.06 16.20 7.61
C THR A 44 -8.93 17.22 6.47
N LEU A 45 -8.93 16.75 5.23
CA LEU A 45 -8.76 17.60 4.04
C LEU A 45 -10.09 18.13 3.47
N HIS A 46 -11.22 17.82 4.12
CA HIS A 46 -12.57 18.23 3.72
C HIS A 46 -12.88 17.82 2.27
N ARG A 47 -12.58 16.56 1.94
CA ARG A 47 -12.76 15.97 0.60
C ARG A 47 -13.83 14.89 0.58
N PRO A 48 -14.49 14.66 -0.58
CA PRO A 48 -15.34 13.49 -0.75
C PRO A 48 -14.52 12.21 -0.57
N VAL A 49 -14.99 11.29 0.30
CA VAL A 49 -14.34 10.00 0.58
C VAL A 49 -14.05 9.23 -0.72
N GLU A 50 -14.99 9.23 -1.66
CA GLU A 50 -14.82 8.56 -2.95
C GLU A 50 -13.66 9.12 -3.78
N SER A 51 -13.44 10.45 -3.72
CA SER A 51 -12.33 11.09 -4.42
C SER A 51 -10.99 10.69 -3.80
N VAL A 52 -10.91 10.64 -2.47
CA VAL A 52 -9.69 10.22 -1.75
C VAL A 52 -9.40 8.75 -2.03
N ALA A 53 -10.41 7.88 -1.93
CA ALA A 53 -10.27 6.46 -2.21
C ALA A 53 -9.78 6.21 -3.64
N ARG A 54 -10.36 6.91 -4.62
CA ARG A 54 -9.97 6.77 -6.03
C ARG A 54 -8.51 7.14 -6.26
N LEU A 55 -8.03 8.22 -5.64
CA LEU A 55 -6.62 8.59 -5.71
C LEU A 55 -5.76 7.56 -5.00
N ASP A 56 -6.14 7.14 -3.79
CA ASP A 56 -5.37 6.20 -2.99
C ASP A 56 -5.14 4.86 -3.72
N TYR A 57 -6.19 4.30 -4.34
CA TYR A 57 -6.06 3.10 -5.17
C TYR A 57 -5.15 3.32 -6.40
N ARG A 58 -5.19 4.50 -7.03
CA ARG A 58 -4.30 4.84 -8.14
C ARG A 58 -2.85 4.94 -7.68
N VAL A 59 -2.61 5.52 -6.50
CA VAL A 59 -1.29 5.57 -5.87
C VAL A 59 -0.79 4.15 -5.59
N GLY A 60 -1.64 3.30 -5.01
CA GLY A 60 -1.32 1.90 -4.72
C GLY A 60 -0.84 1.11 -5.95
N ASP A 61 -1.53 1.30 -7.08
CA ASP A 61 -1.18 0.67 -8.36
C ASP A 61 0.10 1.29 -8.97
N ARG A 62 0.13 2.63 -9.10
CA ARG A 62 1.19 3.35 -9.81
C ARG A 62 2.56 3.24 -9.15
N PHE A 63 2.59 3.21 -7.82
CA PHE A 63 3.83 3.08 -7.03
C PHE A 63 4.10 1.65 -6.58
N GLY A 64 3.23 0.70 -6.93
CA GLY A 64 3.45 -0.73 -6.70
C GLY A 64 3.22 -1.21 -5.27
N PHE A 65 2.60 -0.41 -4.39
CA PHE A 65 2.24 -0.82 -3.03
C PHE A 65 1.37 -2.07 -3.01
N ASP A 66 0.44 -2.21 -3.97
CA ASP A 66 -0.41 -3.39 -4.09
C ASP A 66 0.38 -4.67 -4.32
N TRP A 67 1.43 -4.58 -5.15
CA TRP A 67 2.31 -5.71 -5.40
C TRP A 67 3.21 -5.99 -4.20
N LEU A 68 3.80 -4.94 -3.60
CA LEU A 68 4.66 -5.06 -2.42
C LEU A 68 3.93 -5.71 -1.24
N ARG A 69 2.68 -5.32 -0.97
CA ARG A 69 1.88 -5.92 0.10
C ARG A 69 1.57 -7.39 -0.16
N LYS A 70 1.28 -7.76 -1.42
CA LYS A 70 1.10 -9.17 -1.80
C LYS A 70 2.38 -9.97 -1.61
N ALA A 71 3.53 -9.43 -2.03
CA ALA A 71 4.82 -10.08 -1.86
C ALA A 71 5.16 -10.27 -0.37
N ALA A 72 4.98 -9.24 0.46
CA ALA A 72 5.18 -9.31 1.91
C ALA A 72 4.29 -10.37 2.59
N ALA A 73 3.04 -10.48 2.15
CA ALA A 73 2.09 -11.46 2.69
C ALA A 73 2.42 -12.90 2.29
N GLN A 74 3.22 -13.11 1.24
CA GLN A 74 3.65 -14.43 0.75
C GLN A 74 5.02 -14.87 1.26
N LEU A 75 5.70 -14.02 2.05
CA LEU A 75 7.00 -14.37 2.63
C LEU A 75 6.86 -15.62 3.52
N PRO A 76 7.86 -16.53 3.53
CA PRO A 76 7.83 -17.71 4.39
C PRO A 76 7.88 -17.29 5.88
N MET A 77 6.74 -17.42 6.58
CA MET A 77 6.59 -17.02 7.98
C MET A 77 6.78 -18.20 8.93
N THR A 78 8.00 -18.72 9.02
CA THR A 78 8.30 -19.94 9.79
C THR A 78 8.42 -19.68 11.29
N THR A 79 8.87 -18.50 11.70
CA THR A 79 9.01 -18.12 13.12
C THR A 79 8.00 -17.06 13.56
N HIS A 80 7.87 -16.88 14.87
CA HIS A 80 7.08 -15.78 15.44
C HIS A 80 7.62 -14.41 15.01
N TRP A 81 8.94 -14.26 14.96
CA TRP A 81 9.60 -13.01 14.56
C TRP A 81 9.40 -12.69 13.08
N ASP A 82 9.36 -13.70 12.21
CA ASP A 82 9.07 -13.48 10.78
C ASP A 82 7.65 -12.94 10.58
N ARG A 83 6.68 -13.41 11.37
CA ARG A 83 5.31 -12.89 11.33
C ARG A 83 5.25 -11.44 11.79
N LEU A 84 5.92 -11.10 12.88
CA LEU A 84 5.99 -9.72 13.36
C LEU A 84 6.69 -8.81 12.36
N ALA A 85 7.77 -9.26 11.73
CA ALA A 85 8.50 -8.48 10.74
C ALA A 85 7.68 -8.25 9.47
N SER A 86 6.97 -9.26 8.96
CA SER A 86 6.06 -9.10 7.83
C SER A 86 4.92 -8.13 8.16
N ALA A 87 4.31 -8.24 9.35
CA ALA A 87 3.29 -7.29 9.80
C ALA A 87 3.82 -5.85 9.84
N ALA A 88 5.02 -5.64 10.41
CA ALA A 88 5.64 -4.31 10.46
C ALA A 88 5.92 -3.73 9.06
N VAL A 89 6.37 -4.56 8.11
CA VAL A 89 6.57 -4.14 6.71
C VAL A 89 5.24 -3.76 6.06
N LEU A 90 4.19 -4.52 6.33
CA LEU A 90 2.87 -4.26 5.79
C LEU A 90 2.28 -2.95 6.31
N ASP A 91 2.37 -2.71 7.61
CA ASP A 91 1.93 -1.47 8.26
C ASP A 91 2.72 -0.27 7.72
N GLU A 92 4.04 -0.42 7.55
CA GLU A 92 4.89 0.60 6.94
C GLU A 92 4.47 0.95 5.49
N LEU A 93 4.08 -0.05 4.69
CA LEU A 93 3.61 0.19 3.31
C LEU A 93 2.28 0.92 3.29
N ASP A 94 1.35 0.56 4.19
CA ASP A 94 0.04 1.22 4.30
C ASP A 94 0.20 2.69 4.77
N GLU A 95 1.09 2.95 5.74
CA GLU A 95 1.45 4.31 6.18
C GLU A 95 2.05 5.16 5.04
N GLN A 96 2.96 4.58 4.25
CA GLN A 96 3.61 5.26 3.14
C GLN A 96 2.62 5.64 2.03
N GLN A 97 1.72 4.72 1.66
CA GLN A 97 0.68 4.98 0.67
C GLN A 97 -0.23 6.12 1.15
N THR A 98 -0.69 6.04 2.41
CA THR A 98 -1.53 7.08 3.05
C THR A 98 -0.87 8.45 3.01
N GLU A 99 0.41 8.54 3.39
CA GLU A 99 1.14 9.81 3.40
C GLU A 99 1.35 10.36 1.98
N LEU A 100 1.63 9.50 1.00
CA LEU A 100 1.75 9.90 -0.40
C LEU A 100 0.41 10.44 -0.94
N THR A 101 -0.69 9.74 -0.66
CA THR A 101 -2.05 10.20 -1.01
C THR A 101 -2.33 11.58 -0.41
N ARG A 102 -1.97 11.81 0.85
CA ARG A 102 -2.11 13.12 1.51
C ARG A 102 -1.28 14.20 0.80
N GLN A 103 -0.02 13.92 0.46
CA GLN A 103 0.84 14.88 -0.25
C GLN A 103 0.30 15.24 -1.63
N LEU A 104 -0.21 14.26 -2.38
CA LEU A 104 -0.80 14.48 -3.71
C LEU A 104 -2.09 15.32 -3.63
N LEU A 105 -2.95 15.05 -2.65
CA LEU A 105 -4.15 15.87 -2.42
C LEU A 105 -3.80 17.30 -2.02
N ALA A 106 -2.76 17.49 -1.21
CA ALA A 106 -2.28 18.82 -0.85
C ALA A 106 -1.72 19.57 -2.08
N ALA A 107 -0.94 18.89 -2.93
CA ALA A 107 -0.38 19.46 -4.15
C ALA A 107 -1.46 19.83 -5.19
N ALA A 108 -2.55 19.06 -5.27
CA ALA A 108 -3.69 19.37 -6.14
C ALA A 108 -4.48 20.62 -5.70
N GLY A 109 -4.26 21.12 -4.47
CA GLY A 109 -5.05 22.20 -3.90
C GLY A 109 -6.54 21.89 -3.99
N ALA A 110 -7.41 22.88 -4.22
CA ALA A 110 -8.86 22.70 -4.40
C ALA A 110 -9.27 21.84 -5.61
N GLY A 111 -8.34 21.53 -6.53
CA GLY A 111 -8.60 20.77 -7.75
C GLY A 111 -8.89 19.28 -7.53
N THR A 112 -9.09 18.57 -8.64
CA THR A 112 -9.19 17.10 -8.65
C THR A 112 -7.78 16.53 -8.72
N ALA A 113 -7.42 15.67 -7.77
CA ALA A 113 -6.18 14.91 -7.84
C ALA A 113 -6.39 13.70 -8.76
N ASP A 114 -5.76 13.72 -9.92
CA ASP A 114 -5.86 12.73 -10.97
C ASP A 114 -4.48 12.20 -11.38
N ASP A 115 -4.41 11.45 -12.50
CA ASP A 115 -3.15 10.88 -12.98
C ASP A 115 -2.15 11.98 -13.38
N GLY A 116 -2.62 13.13 -13.85
CA GLY A 116 -1.77 14.29 -14.13
C GLY A 116 -1.10 14.85 -12.88
N THR A 117 -1.80 14.85 -11.74
CA THR A 117 -1.22 15.22 -10.44
C THR A 117 -0.12 14.25 -10.02
N ILE A 118 -0.33 12.95 -10.24
CA ILE A 118 0.65 11.91 -9.93
C ILE A 118 1.88 12.07 -10.84
N ASP A 119 1.69 12.25 -12.14
CA ASP A 119 2.77 12.40 -13.10
C ASP A 119 3.58 13.68 -12.83
N ALA A 120 2.94 14.79 -12.48
CA ALA A 120 3.62 16.01 -12.07
C ALA A 120 4.46 15.81 -10.80
N TRP A 121 3.93 15.09 -9.81
CA TRP A 121 4.65 14.77 -8.57
C TRP A 121 5.86 13.86 -8.80
N ILE A 122 5.73 12.89 -9.72
CA ILE A 122 6.82 12.02 -10.20
C ILE A 122 7.88 12.86 -10.92
N ALA A 123 7.47 13.72 -11.86
CA ALA A 123 8.37 14.54 -12.65
C ALA A 123 9.20 15.49 -11.77
N ALA A 124 8.58 16.10 -10.75
CA ALA A 124 9.26 16.97 -9.79
C ALA A 124 10.39 16.27 -9.00
N ARG A 125 10.32 14.94 -8.84
CA ARG A 125 11.34 14.12 -8.14
C ARG A 125 12.38 13.51 -9.09
N GLY A 126 12.14 13.58 -10.40
CA GLY A 126 13.11 13.30 -11.44
C GLY A 126 13.84 11.95 -11.29
N PRO A 127 15.18 11.92 -11.40
CA PRO A 127 15.96 10.68 -11.39
C PRO A 127 15.80 9.81 -10.14
N ALA A 128 15.42 10.42 -9.00
CA ALA A 128 15.22 9.68 -7.76
C ALA A 128 14.01 8.74 -7.85
N MET A 129 12.93 9.19 -8.50
CA MET A 129 11.75 8.36 -8.74
C MET A 129 12.02 7.22 -9.72
N GLN A 130 12.77 7.51 -10.80
CA GLN A 130 13.14 6.51 -11.80
C GLN A 130 13.89 5.33 -11.16
N ARG A 131 14.86 5.62 -10.28
CA ARG A 131 15.62 4.57 -9.58
C ARG A 131 14.75 3.66 -8.71
N VAL A 132 13.73 4.20 -8.05
CA VAL A 132 12.81 3.40 -7.25
C VAL A 132 11.86 2.59 -8.11
N GLY A 133 11.38 3.16 -9.23
CA GLY A 133 10.63 2.42 -10.24
C GLY A 133 11.41 1.21 -10.75
N THR A 134 12.68 1.40 -11.15
CA THR A 134 13.56 0.30 -11.59
C THR A 134 13.74 -0.75 -10.48
N LEU A 135 13.98 -0.33 -9.25
CA LEU A 135 14.13 -1.27 -8.13
C LEU A 135 12.87 -2.12 -7.92
N ILE A 136 11.68 -1.52 -7.95
CA ILE A 136 10.41 -2.25 -7.79
C ILE A 136 10.21 -3.22 -8.95
N GLU A 137 10.56 -2.82 -10.16
CA GLU A 137 10.47 -3.67 -11.34
C GLU A 137 11.46 -4.85 -11.29
N ASP A 138 12.70 -4.62 -10.86
CA ASP A 138 13.69 -5.68 -10.64
C ASP A 138 13.21 -6.68 -9.58
N LEU A 139 12.58 -6.18 -8.49
CA LEU A 139 11.97 -7.03 -7.46
C LEU A 139 10.82 -7.87 -8.02
N ARG A 140 10.04 -7.33 -8.96
CA ARG A 140 8.95 -8.07 -9.65
C ARG A 140 9.48 -9.17 -10.55
N GLN A 141 10.54 -8.89 -11.31
CA GLN A 141 11.08 -9.82 -12.31
C GLN A 141 11.86 -10.98 -11.70
N THR A 142 12.54 -10.75 -10.57
CA THR A 142 13.39 -11.75 -9.95
C THR A 142 12.63 -12.85 -9.21
N GLY A 143 11.34 -12.66 -8.90
CA GLY A 143 10.41 -13.67 -8.35
C GLY A 143 10.71 -14.17 -6.92
N ALA A 144 11.97 -14.14 -6.48
CA ALA A 144 12.42 -14.48 -5.14
C ALA A 144 12.53 -13.21 -4.29
N VAL A 145 11.40 -12.77 -3.75
CA VAL A 145 11.36 -11.66 -2.80
C VAL A 145 11.54 -12.21 -1.39
N ASP A 146 12.57 -11.74 -0.68
CA ASP A 146 12.79 -12.02 0.73
C ASP A 146 12.52 -10.77 1.59
N LEU A 147 12.49 -10.95 2.92
CA LEU A 147 12.21 -9.87 3.86
C LEU A 147 13.22 -8.72 3.77
N ALA A 148 14.49 -9.03 3.47
CA ALA A 148 15.54 -8.03 3.33
C ALA A 148 15.30 -7.12 2.11
N ARG A 149 14.97 -7.72 0.96
CA ARG A 149 14.61 -7.02 -0.28
C ARG A 149 13.37 -6.16 -0.11
N MET A 150 12.35 -6.66 0.59
CA MET A 150 11.15 -5.88 0.94
C MET A 150 11.48 -4.66 1.80
N THR A 151 12.32 -4.85 2.83
CA THR A 151 12.74 -3.76 3.72
C THR A 151 13.52 -2.69 2.96
N VAL A 152 14.41 -3.10 2.03
CA VAL A 152 15.16 -2.15 1.18
C VAL A 152 14.21 -1.39 0.24
N GLY A 153 13.29 -2.08 -0.42
CA GLY A 153 12.29 -1.45 -1.29
C GLY A 153 11.42 -0.43 -0.53
N GLY A 154 10.86 -0.83 0.61
CA GLY A 154 10.05 0.03 1.47
C GLY A 154 10.80 1.26 1.99
N ARG A 155 12.05 1.11 2.43
CA ARG A 155 12.86 2.26 2.89
C ARG A 155 13.19 3.24 1.77
N ARG A 156 13.43 2.75 0.55
CA ARG A 156 13.69 3.61 -0.61
C ARG A 156 12.45 4.42 -0.99
N LEU A 157 11.26 3.80 -0.97
CA LEU A 157 9.98 4.50 -1.12
C LEU A 157 9.79 5.57 -0.04
N ARG A 158 10.01 5.21 1.23
CA ARG A 158 9.94 6.17 2.36
C ARG A 158 10.82 7.40 2.14
N GLY A 159 12.05 7.20 1.69
CA GLY A 159 13.00 8.30 1.43
C GLY A 159 12.48 9.29 0.38
N LEU A 160 11.80 8.81 -0.66
CA LEU A 160 11.21 9.67 -1.70
C LEU A 160 9.99 10.45 -1.21
N ILE A 161 9.19 9.84 -0.35
CA ILE A 161 8.01 10.46 0.25
C ILE A 161 8.44 11.52 1.27
N ALA A 162 9.47 11.22 2.08
CA ALA A 162 9.99 12.12 3.11
C ALA A 162 10.83 13.29 2.56
N GLY A 163 11.52 13.10 1.43
CA GLY A 163 12.33 14.13 0.77
C GLY A 163 11.52 15.17 -0.03
N GLY A 164 10.20 15.14 0.07
CA GLY A 164 9.27 16.06 -0.61
C GLY A 164 8.86 17.30 0.19
N ARG A 165 9.49 17.56 1.34
CA ARG A 165 9.26 18.73 2.17
C ARG A 165 10.23 19.85 1.85
#